data_AF-A0A158R251-F1
#
_entry.id   AF-A0A158R251-F1
#
_cell.length_a   1.000
_cell.length_b   1.000
_cell.length_c   1.000
_cell.angle_alpha   90.00
_cell.angle_beta   90.00
_cell.angle_gamma   90.00
#
_symmetry.space_group_name_H-M   'P 1'
#
loop_
_entity.id
_entity.type
_entity.pdbx_description
1 polymer ?
#
loop_
_entity_poly.entity_id
_entity_poly.type
_entity_poly.pdbx_seq_one_letter_code
_entity_poly.pdbx_strand_id
1 'polypeptide(L)'
;MKAAIDKVMATPDCIPGVKFEEYREVGSFKKDTALTGHTVADIVIIMQTLPTFEAVAALGNKLAEELRAQKEVVSCVSRDYGCLLAAAAVQMLVRVLKDIRRRHTGLQPLSVWVIEYMAHFAVMNTSNRQPLPLGPAFRRVFEALATGIFLPGSPTLFDPTEPGMRIAYDLSFEDMDLVCSTAQTLLRVICNGGHAAVLGMDPTKLGTDLSKEVSVWNGVAVSPLEVAYVEDCMKPKFCEADELLEQPEAVKA
;
A
#
# COMPACT_ATOMS: atom_id res chain seq x y z
N MET A 1 3.49 -5.55 -26.86
CA MET A 1 4.54 -5.49 -25.82
C MET A 1 5.44 -6.74 -25.70
N LYS A 2 5.01 -7.90 -25.16
CA LYS A 2 5.91 -9.05 -24.87
C LYS A 2 6.73 -9.52 -26.07
N ALA A 3 6.08 -9.70 -27.23
CA ALA A 3 6.77 -10.05 -28.46
C ALA A 3 7.85 -9.03 -28.88
N ALA A 4 7.67 -7.75 -28.57
CA ALA A 4 8.70 -6.72 -28.82
C ALA A 4 9.89 -6.88 -27.86
N ILE A 5 9.63 -7.20 -26.59
CA ILE A 5 10.69 -7.51 -25.61
C ILE A 5 11.45 -8.77 -26.03
N ASP A 6 10.74 -9.85 -26.36
CA ASP A 6 11.34 -11.11 -26.82
C ASP A 6 12.24 -10.87 -28.04
N LYS A 7 11.78 -10.05 -29.00
CA LYS A 7 12.56 -9.67 -30.18
C LYS A 7 13.82 -8.86 -29.82
N VAL A 8 13.70 -7.87 -28.94
CA VAL A 8 14.84 -7.04 -28.50
C VAL A 8 15.86 -7.89 -27.74
N MET A 9 15.40 -8.79 -26.86
CA MET A 9 16.27 -9.68 -26.07
C MET A 9 16.93 -10.78 -26.92
N ALA A 10 16.26 -11.25 -27.97
CA ALA A 10 16.81 -12.25 -28.90
C ALA A 10 17.79 -11.66 -29.92
N THR A 11 17.83 -10.34 -30.09
CA THR A 11 18.71 -9.66 -31.06
C THR A 11 20.06 -9.31 -30.39
N PRO A 12 21.17 -9.95 -30.78
CA PRO A 12 22.49 -9.65 -30.21
C PRO A 12 22.91 -8.21 -30.50
N ASP A 13 23.53 -7.55 -29.51
CA ASP A 13 24.01 -6.16 -29.60
C ASP A 13 22.96 -5.15 -30.10
N CYS A 14 21.66 -5.43 -29.90
CA CYS A 14 20.58 -4.51 -30.26
C CYS A 14 20.71 -3.14 -29.57
N ILE A 15 21.31 -3.13 -28.38
CA ILE A 15 21.68 -1.92 -27.65
C ILE A 15 23.15 -2.07 -27.22
N PRO A 16 24.06 -1.18 -27.67
CA PRO A 16 25.48 -1.32 -27.38
C PRO A 16 25.77 -1.42 -25.88
N GLY A 17 26.48 -2.48 -25.47
CA GLY A 17 26.92 -2.65 -24.09
C GLY A 17 25.83 -3.05 -23.10
N VAL A 18 24.59 -3.29 -23.54
CA VAL A 18 23.50 -3.77 -22.66
C VAL A 18 23.27 -5.26 -22.89
N LYS A 19 23.29 -6.03 -21.81
CA LYS A 19 22.95 -7.46 -21.83
C LYS A 19 21.74 -7.72 -20.96
N PHE A 20 20.79 -8.46 -21.50
CA PHE A 20 19.57 -8.84 -20.81
C PHE A 20 19.71 -10.25 -20.24
N GLU A 21 19.18 -10.46 -19.05
CA GLU A 21 19.08 -11.77 -18.42
C GLU A 21 17.71 -12.38 -18.69
N GLU A 22 16.66 -11.71 -18.23
CA GLU A 22 15.27 -12.12 -18.42
C GLU A 22 14.31 -10.93 -18.22
N TYR A 23 13.02 -11.15 -18.43
CA TYR A 23 11.98 -10.22 -18.00
C TYR A 23 10.87 -10.98 -17.25
N ARG A 24 10.21 -10.27 -16.33
CA ARG A 24 9.11 -10.81 -15.53
C ARG A 24 7.93 -9.86 -15.52
N GLU A 25 6.75 -10.41 -15.70
CA GLU A 25 5.51 -9.67 -15.41
C GLU A 25 5.33 -9.56 -13.91
N VAL A 26 4.99 -8.35 -13.44
CA VAL A 26 4.76 -8.07 -12.02
C VAL A 26 3.53 -7.19 -11.85
N GLY A 27 3.33 -6.69 -10.63
CA GLY A 27 2.31 -5.70 -10.34
C GLY A 27 0.88 -6.25 -10.38
N SER A 28 -0.09 -5.33 -10.45
CA SER A 28 -1.50 -5.67 -10.26
C SER A 28 -2.07 -6.52 -11.39
N PHE A 29 -1.58 -6.34 -12.62
CA PHE A 29 -2.00 -7.14 -13.76
C PHE A 29 -1.58 -8.61 -13.60
N LYS A 30 -0.31 -8.86 -13.25
CA LYS A 30 0.18 -10.23 -13.04
C LYS A 30 -0.50 -10.94 -11.86
N LYS A 31 -0.82 -10.19 -10.80
CA LYS A 31 -1.44 -10.72 -9.57
C LYS A 31 -2.96 -10.88 -9.68
N ASP A 32 -3.56 -10.55 -10.81
CA ASP A 32 -5.01 -10.44 -10.99
C ASP A 32 -5.66 -9.50 -9.94
N THR A 33 -5.01 -8.40 -9.57
CA THR A 33 -5.56 -7.41 -8.63
C THR A 33 -5.76 -6.03 -9.27
N ALA A 34 -5.77 -5.98 -10.61
CA ALA A 34 -6.13 -4.80 -11.38
C ALA A 34 -7.63 -4.46 -11.22
N LEU A 35 -7.95 -3.18 -11.28
CA LEU A 35 -9.33 -2.66 -11.22
C LEU A 35 -9.77 -2.18 -12.59
N THR A 36 -11.07 -2.28 -12.88
CA THR A 36 -11.68 -1.70 -14.08
C THR A 36 -11.34 -0.22 -14.19
N GLY A 37 -11.04 0.25 -15.41
CA GLY A 37 -10.60 1.63 -15.66
C GLY A 37 -9.13 1.91 -15.36
N HIS A 38 -8.40 0.98 -14.73
CA HIS A 38 -6.97 1.08 -14.46
C HIS A 38 -6.23 -0.19 -14.92
N THR A 39 -6.23 -0.41 -16.23
CA THR A 39 -5.62 -1.56 -16.90
C THR A 39 -4.15 -1.29 -17.21
N VAL A 40 -3.34 -1.07 -16.17
CA VAL A 40 -1.88 -0.90 -16.28
C VAL A 40 -1.21 -2.23 -15.93
N ALA A 41 -0.25 -2.65 -16.75
CA ALA A 41 0.57 -3.83 -16.53
C ALA A 41 2.04 -3.43 -16.36
N ASP A 42 2.71 -4.06 -15.41
CA ASP A 42 4.10 -3.78 -15.07
C ASP A 42 5.00 -4.94 -15.51
N ILE A 43 6.12 -4.62 -16.15
CA ILE A 43 7.13 -5.60 -16.57
C ILE A 43 8.48 -5.13 -16.03
N VAL A 44 9.16 -6.03 -15.32
CA VAL A 44 10.54 -5.85 -14.87
C VAL A 44 11.46 -6.51 -15.88
N ILE A 45 12.47 -5.77 -16.34
CA ILE A 45 13.51 -6.28 -17.24
C ILE A 45 14.81 -6.35 -16.44
N ILE A 46 15.40 -7.53 -16.35
CA ILE A 46 16.62 -7.79 -15.59
C ILE A 46 17.79 -7.69 -16.57
N MET A 47 18.71 -6.77 -16.27
CA MET A 47 19.95 -6.57 -17.02
C MET A 47 21.10 -7.25 -16.30
N GLN A 48 21.97 -7.94 -17.05
CA GLN A 48 23.25 -8.44 -16.51
C GLN A 48 24.25 -7.31 -16.28
N THR A 49 24.06 -6.19 -16.99
CA THR A 49 24.84 -4.97 -16.87
C THR A 49 24.13 -3.98 -15.94
N LEU A 50 24.88 -3.07 -15.33
CA LEU A 50 24.31 -2.02 -14.49
C LEU A 50 23.24 -1.24 -15.32
N PRO A 51 22.00 -1.09 -14.82
CA PRO A 51 20.95 -0.38 -15.53
C PRO A 51 21.18 1.13 -15.43
N THR A 52 22.11 1.64 -16.24
CA THR A 52 22.37 3.08 -16.33
C THR A 52 21.18 3.82 -16.95
N PHE A 53 21.04 5.10 -16.64
CA PHE A 53 20.00 5.94 -17.23
C PHE A 53 20.01 5.88 -18.76
N GLU A 54 21.20 5.89 -19.36
CA GLU A 54 21.39 5.78 -20.81
C GLU A 54 20.92 4.44 -21.37
N ALA A 55 21.27 3.32 -20.71
CA ALA A 55 20.85 1.99 -21.11
C ALA A 55 19.32 1.83 -21.04
N VAL A 56 18.70 2.32 -19.97
CA VAL A 56 17.24 2.28 -19.78
C VAL A 56 16.53 3.17 -20.82
N ALA A 57 17.05 4.37 -21.09
CA ALA A 57 16.50 5.25 -22.10
C ALA A 57 16.61 4.66 -23.51
N ALA A 58 17.76 4.06 -23.86
CA ALA A 58 17.96 3.38 -25.13
C ALA A 58 17.00 2.20 -25.29
N LEU A 59 16.79 1.42 -24.23
CA LEU A 59 15.81 0.32 -24.22
C LEU A 59 14.38 0.83 -24.41
N GLY A 60 13.99 1.88 -23.69
CA GLY A 60 12.68 2.50 -23.84
C GLY A 60 12.42 2.98 -25.27
N ASN A 61 13.41 3.62 -25.89
CA ASN A 61 13.32 4.06 -27.29
C ASN A 61 13.21 2.86 -28.25
N LYS A 62 14.02 1.83 -28.07
CA LYS A 62 14.00 0.64 -28.93
C LYS A 62 12.67 -0.10 -28.86
N LEU A 63 12.14 -0.29 -27.65
CA LEU A 63 10.82 -0.89 -27.45
C LEU A 63 9.72 -0.01 -28.07
N ALA A 64 9.80 1.32 -27.91
CA ALA A 64 8.84 2.22 -28.51
C ALA A 64 8.89 2.20 -30.05
N GLU A 65 10.05 2.04 -30.68
CA GLU A 65 10.18 1.82 -32.14
C GLU A 65 9.47 0.55 -32.59
N GLU A 66 9.73 -0.57 -31.92
CA GLU A 66 9.12 -1.88 -32.24
C GLU A 66 7.58 -1.84 -32.09
N LEU A 67 7.08 -1.10 -31.10
CA LEU A 67 5.64 -0.98 -30.84
C LEU A 67 4.98 0.05 -31.77
N ARG A 68 5.68 1.10 -32.18
CA ARG A 68 5.21 2.01 -33.22
C ARG A 68 5.10 1.32 -34.57
N ALA A 69 6.00 0.38 -34.89
CA ALA A 69 5.85 -0.49 -36.06
C ALA A 69 4.56 -1.33 -36.00
N GLN A 70 4.04 -1.58 -34.79
CA GLN A 70 2.77 -2.26 -34.52
C GLN A 70 1.58 -1.30 -34.33
N LYS A 71 1.76 0.03 -34.52
CA LYS A 71 0.77 1.11 -34.32
C LYS A 71 0.29 1.30 -32.86
N GLU A 72 1.10 0.96 -31.86
CA GLU A 72 0.80 1.22 -30.44
C GLU A 72 1.44 2.54 -29.95
N VAL A 73 0.72 3.29 -29.09
CA VAL A 73 1.23 4.51 -28.42
C VAL A 73 1.72 4.13 -27.02
N VAL A 74 2.97 4.47 -26.68
CA VAL A 74 3.66 3.92 -25.49
C VAL A 74 4.51 4.98 -24.78
N SER A 75 4.53 4.92 -23.45
CA SER A 75 5.44 5.65 -22.55
C SER A 75 6.03 4.68 -21.52
N CYS A 76 7.32 4.80 -21.18
CA CYS A 76 8.00 3.93 -20.22
C CYS A 76 8.24 4.68 -18.90
N VAL A 77 7.97 4.03 -17.75
CA VAL A 77 8.21 4.57 -16.39
C VAL A 77 8.79 3.46 -15.52
N SER A 78 9.92 3.71 -14.84
CA SER A 78 10.55 2.76 -13.90
C SER A 78 9.92 2.83 -12.51
N ARG A 79 9.84 1.69 -11.80
CA ARG A 79 9.36 1.55 -10.42
C ARG A 79 10.04 0.37 -9.71
N ASP A 80 10.18 0.44 -8.39
CA ASP A 80 11.14 -0.39 -7.64
C ASP A 80 10.53 -1.51 -6.76
N TYR A 81 9.24 -1.89 -6.88
CA TYR A 81 8.58 -2.75 -5.87
C TYR A 81 7.64 -3.86 -6.41
N GLY A 82 7.60 -5.03 -5.73
CA GLY A 82 6.47 -6.00 -5.76
C GLY A 82 6.81 -7.51 -5.59
N CYS A 83 5.89 -8.30 -4.99
CA CYS A 83 5.96 -9.78 -4.91
C CYS A 83 4.64 -10.48 -5.31
N LEU A 84 4.65 -11.76 -5.67
CA LEU A 84 3.43 -12.51 -6.05
C LEU A 84 2.59 -12.96 -4.84
N LEU A 85 1.27 -12.74 -4.90
CA LEU A 85 0.30 -13.28 -3.94
C LEU A 85 -0.58 -14.33 -4.62
N ALA A 86 -0.70 -15.51 -4.02
CA ALA A 86 -1.45 -16.64 -4.58
C ALA A 86 -2.59 -17.08 -3.63
N ALA A 87 -3.78 -16.47 -3.78
CA ALA A 87 -5.06 -17.01 -3.27
C ALA A 87 -6.24 -16.19 -3.82
N ALA A 88 -7.30 -16.83 -4.32
CA ALA A 88 -8.47 -16.14 -4.91
C ALA A 88 -9.16 -15.19 -3.91
N ALA A 89 -9.30 -15.60 -2.64
CA ALA A 89 -9.89 -14.76 -1.59
C ALA A 89 -9.04 -13.50 -1.30
N VAL A 90 -7.71 -13.64 -1.31
CA VAL A 90 -6.77 -12.53 -1.13
C VAL A 90 -6.89 -11.55 -2.31
N GLN A 91 -6.91 -12.04 -3.55
CA GLN A 91 -7.05 -11.19 -4.74
C GLN A 91 -8.35 -10.37 -4.72
N MET A 92 -9.47 -11.00 -4.36
CA MET A 92 -10.76 -10.32 -4.22
C MET A 92 -10.73 -9.26 -3.12
N LEU A 93 -10.16 -9.58 -1.96
CA LEU A 93 -10.03 -8.62 -0.87
C LEU A 93 -9.14 -7.45 -1.25
N VAL A 94 -8.01 -7.68 -1.95
CA VAL A 94 -7.14 -6.60 -2.45
C VAL A 94 -7.90 -5.67 -3.39
N ARG A 95 -8.70 -6.19 -4.32
CA ARG A 95 -9.51 -5.36 -5.24
C ARG A 95 -10.51 -4.50 -4.45
N VAL A 96 -11.21 -5.09 -3.49
CA VAL A 96 -12.17 -4.38 -2.62
C VAL A 96 -11.46 -3.28 -1.82
N LEU A 97 -10.31 -3.57 -1.22
CA LEU A 97 -9.55 -2.59 -0.43
C LEU A 97 -8.97 -1.46 -1.30
N LYS A 98 -8.48 -1.77 -2.51
CA LYS A 98 -8.03 -0.75 -3.47
C LYS A 98 -9.17 0.20 -3.85
N ASP A 99 -10.38 -0.30 -4.02
CA ASP A 99 -11.56 0.52 -4.29
C ASP A 99 -11.94 1.42 -3.09
N ILE A 100 -12.00 0.84 -1.89
CA ILE A 100 -12.26 1.59 -0.64
C ILE A 100 -11.23 2.69 -0.44
N ARG A 101 -9.94 2.38 -0.63
CA ARG A 101 -8.83 3.35 -0.54
C ARG A 101 -9.04 4.54 -1.47
N ARG A 102 -9.66 4.36 -2.63
CA ARG A 102 -9.96 5.47 -3.55
C ARG A 102 -11.10 6.34 -3.04
N ARG A 103 -12.10 5.74 -2.39
CA ARG A 103 -13.30 6.44 -1.89
C ARG A 103 -13.09 7.16 -0.57
N HIS A 104 -12.19 6.65 0.28
CA HIS A 104 -11.91 7.20 1.60
C HIS A 104 -10.51 7.82 1.64
N THR A 105 -10.42 9.15 1.73
CA THR A 105 -9.14 9.84 1.53
C THR A 105 -8.12 9.49 2.62
N GLY A 106 -8.58 9.19 3.84
CA GLY A 106 -7.69 8.84 4.94
C GLY A 106 -6.99 7.49 4.80
N LEU A 107 -7.38 6.65 3.84
CA LEU A 107 -6.65 5.41 3.52
C LEU A 107 -5.68 5.57 2.33
N GLN A 108 -5.67 6.72 1.66
CA GLN A 108 -4.78 6.97 0.53
C GLN A 108 -3.28 6.84 0.85
N PRO A 109 -2.79 7.16 2.06
CA PRO A 109 -1.38 6.96 2.37
C PRO A 109 -0.92 5.49 2.25
N LEU A 110 -1.83 4.52 2.41
CA LEU A 110 -1.49 3.10 2.26
C LEU A 110 -0.99 2.79 0.85
N SER A 111 0.25 2.32 0.71
CA SER A 111 0.75 1.88 -0.58
C SER A 111 0.02 0.61 -1.06
N VAL A 112 0.06 0.34 -2.38
CA VAL A 112 -0.55 -0.88 -2.95
C VAL A 112 0.01 -2.14 -2.30
N TRP A 113 1.31 -2.13 -1.98
CA TRP A 113 1.99 -3.22 -1.31
C TRP A 113 1.46 -3.45 0.11
N VAL A 114 1.23 -2.37 0.88
CA VAL A 114 0.63 -2.47 2.22
C VAL A 114 -0.78 -3.06 2.14
N ILE A 115 -1.61 -2.64 1.18
CA ILE A 115 -2.95 -3.21 0.96
C ILE A 115 -2.89 -4.71 0.64
N GLU A 116 -1.96 -5.10 -0.23
CA GLU A 116 -1.72 -6.49 -0.63
C GLU A 116 -1.32 -7.37 0.56
N TYR A 117 -0.38 -6.89 1.36
CA TYR A 117 0.03 -7.60 2.57
C TYR A 117 -1.08 -7.66 3.60
N MET A 118 -1.82 -6.57 3.83
CA MET A 118 -2.92 -6.55 4.81
C MET A 118 -4.02 -7.54 4.43
N ALA A 119 -4.35 -7.66 3.14
CA ALA A 119 -5.29 -8.65 2.66
C ALA A 119 -4.78 -10.08 2.91
N HIS A 120 -3.50 -10.35 2.60
CA HIS A 120 -2.88 -11.64 2.86
C HIS A 120 -2.85 -11.98 4.35
N PHE A 121 -2.42 -11.03 5.20
CA PHE A 121 -2.39 -11.14 6.65
C PHE A 121 -3.78 -11.46 7.21
N ALA A 122 -4.81 -10.72 6.78
CA ALA A 122 -6.17 -10.91 7.25
C ALA A 122 -6.71 -12.30 6.90
N VAL A 123 -6.47 -12.78 5.68
CA VAL A 123 -6.98 -14.07 5.20
C VAL A 123 -6.19 -15.25 5.76
N MET A 124 -4.85 -15.19 5.71
CA MET A 124 -3.98 -16.35 5.89
C MET A 124 -3.41 -16.49 7.30
N ASN A 125 -3.32 -15.40 8.07
CA ASN A 125 -2.76 -15.46 9.44
C ASN A 125 -3.81 -15.95 10.44
N THR A 126 -4.14 -17.23 10.39
CA THR A 126 -5.16 -17.87 11.24
C THR A 126 -4.55 -18.96 12.10
N SER A 127 -5.04 -19.12 13.33
CA SER A 127 -4.54 -20.14 14.27
C SER A 127 -4.74 -21.57 13.76
N ASN A 128 -5.82 -21.81 13.01
CA ASN A 128 -6.15 -23.10 12.40
C ASN A 128 -5.53 -23.31 11.00
N ARG A 129 -4.74 -22.34 10.51
CA ARG A 129 -4.11 -22.37 9.17
C ARG A 129 -5.09 -22.54 8.00
N GLN A 130 -6.36 -22.25 8.22
CA GLN A 130 -7.37 -22.22 7.16
C GLN A 130 -7.63 -20.76 6.74
N PRO A 131 -7.71 -20.46 5.43
CA PRO A 131 -8.01 -19.12 4.96
C PRO A 131 -9.36 -18.63 5.50
N LEU A 132 -9.42 -17.41 6.02
CA LEU A 132 -10.69 -16.80 6.40
C LEU A 132 -11.56 -16.52 5.16
N PRO A 133 -12.89 -16.71 5.25
CA PRO A 133 -13.81 -16.24 4.23
C PRO A 133 -13.74 -14.72 4.04
N LEU A 134 -14.18 -14.23 2.88
CA LEU A 134 -14.01 -12.83 2.47
C LEU A 134 -14.61 -11.82 3.47
N GLY A 135 -15.82 -12.08 3.97
CA GLY A 135 -16.50 -11.16 4.92
C GLY A 135 -15.73 -10.97 6.24
N PRO A 136 -15.41 -12.04 6.97
CA PRO A 136 -14.56 -11.97 8.15
C PRO A 136 -13.18 -11.37 7.88
N ALA A 137 -12.53 -11.75 6.77
CA ALA A 137 -11.23 -11.19 6.41
C ALA A 137 -11.30 -9.68 6.12
N PHE A 138 -12.36 -9.24 5.43
CA PHE A 138 -12.65 -7.83 5.18
C PHE A 138 -12.75 -7.04 6.49
N ARG A 139 -13.56 -7.50 7.44
CA ARG A 139 -13.69 -6.85 8.75
C ARG A 139 -12.36 -6.84 9.50
N ARG A 140 -11.61 -7.95 9.46
CA ARG A 140 -10.32 -8.09 10.14
C ARG A 140 -9.26 -7.09 9.69
N VAL A 141 -9.27 -6.68 8.42
CA VAL A 141 -8.37 -5.62 7.94
C VAL A 141 -8.65 -4.31 8.69
N PHE A 142 -9.91 -3.91 8.81
CA PHE A 142 -10.28 -2.70 9.53
C PHE A 142 -10.06 -2.82 11.03
N GLU A 143 -10.27 -4.00 11.63
CA GLU A 143 -9.92 -4.26 13.03
C GLU A 143 -8.42 -4.05 13.26
N ALA A 144 -7.56 -4.65 12.43
CA ALA A 144 -6.11 -4.51 12.56
C ALA A 144 -5.65 -3.05 12.38
N LEU A 145 -6.14 -2.37 11.34
CA LEU A 145 -5.85 -0.94 11.13
C LEU A 145 -6.34 -0.08 12.30
N ALA A 146 -7.55 -0.32 12.80
CA ALA A 146 -8.15 0.43 13.90
C ALA A 146 -7.45 0.21 15.25
N THR A 147 -6.85 -0.97 15.46
CA THR A 147 -6.00 -1.24 16.63
C THR A 147 -4.63 -0.56 16.56
N GLY A 148 -4.34 0.15 15.47
CA GLY A 148 -3.11 0.90 15.32
C GLY A 148 -1.91 0.03 14.94
N ILE A 149 -2.10 -0.99 14.11
CA ILE A 149 -1.01 -1.89 13.67
C ILE A 149 0.16 -1.15 12.99
N PHE A 150 -0.09 0.06 12.47
CA PHE A 150 0.92 0.95 11.88
C PHE A 150 1.38 2.08 12.80
N LEU A 151 0.73 2.31 13.94
CA LEU A 151 1.12 3.36 14.89
C LEU A 151 2.52 3.11 15.47
N PRO A 152 3.19 4.16 15.98
CA PRO A 152 4.45 4.03 16.70
C PRO A 152 4.31 3.08 17.90
N GLY A 153 5.32 2.24 18.13
CA GLY A 153 5.32 1.27 19.24
C GLY A 153 4.48 0.01 19.00
N SER A 154 3.73 -0.08 17.89
CA SER A 154 3.06 -1.33 17.51
C SER A 154 4.08 -2.43 17.17
N PRO A 155 3.79 -3.71 17.45
CA PRO A 155 4.61 -4.82 16.98
C PRO A 155 4.82 -4.72 15.46
N THR A 156 6.07 -4.84 15.04
CA THR A 156 6.50 -4.65 13.65
C THR A 156 6.08 -5.85 12.80
N LEU A 157 5.14 -5.62 11.87
CA LEU A 157 4.98 -6.48 10.71
C LEU A 157 6.16 -6.22 9.78
N PHE A 158 6.99 -7.24 9.54
CA PHE A 158 8.15 -7.12 8.66
C PHE A 158 7.76 -7.37 7.21
N ASP A 159 8.40 -6.64 6.32
CA ASP A 159 8.30 -6.88 4.89
C ASP A 159 8.89 -8.27 4.56
N PRO A 160 8.11 -9.18 3.94
CA PRO A 160 8.61 -10.51 3.60
C PRO A 160 9.65 -10.49 2.48
N THR A 161 9.74 -9.38 1.73
CA THR A 161 10.72 -9.17 0.67
C THR A 161 11.96 -8.40 1.12
N GLU A 162 11.89 -7.67 2.24
CA GLU A 162 13.02 -6.93 2.81
C GLU A 162 13.16 -7.23 4.31
N PRO A 163 13.87 -8.32 4.66
CA PRO A 163 14.06 -8.73 6.06
C PRO A 163 14.78 -7.64 6.86
N GLY A 164 14.06 -7.01 7.80
CA GLY A 164 14.58 -5.92 8.63
C GLY A 164 13.86 -4.60 8.44
N MET A 165 13.06 -4.47 7.38
CA MET A 165 12.19 -3.32 7.19
C MET A 165 10.77 -3.63 7.67
N ARG A 166 10.14 -2.68 8.38
CA ARG A 166 8.71 -2.77 8.71
C ARG A 166 7.91 -2.52 7.44
N ILE A 167 6.80 -3.21 7.28
CA ILE A 167 5.81 -2.79 6.29
C ILE A 167 5.26 -1.39 6.61
N ALA A 168 4.90 -0.62 5.59
CA ALA A 168 4.44 0.76 5.74
C ALA A 168 5.48 1.69 6.41
N TYR A 169 6.78 1.39 6.20
CA TYR A 169 7.89 2.24 6.66
C TYR A 169 7.89 3.63 6.02
N ASP A 170 7.19 3.79 4.90
CA ASP A 170 7.05 5.00 4.11
C ASP A 170 5.97 5.96 4.64
N LEU A 171 5.17 5.55 5.62
CA LEU A 171 4.17 6.41 6.24
C LEU A 171 4.81 7.40 7.21
N SER A 172 4.38 8.66 7.14
CA SER A 172 4.65 9.64 8.20
C SER A 172 3.81 9.35 9.46
N PHE A 173 4.18 9.91 10.61
CA PHE A 173 3.35 9.77 11.82
C PHE A 173 1.96 10.38 11.66
N GLU A 174 1.83 11.45 10.88
CA GLU A 174 0.55 12.05 10.50
C GLU A 174 -0.29 11.07 9.65
N ASP A 175 0.33 10.45 8.64
CA ASP A 175 -0.35 9.45 7.81
C ASP A 175 -0.77 8.20 8.62
N MET A 176 0.07 7.75 9.55
CA MET A 176 -0.26 6.63 10.44
C MET A 176 -1.50 6.91 11.28
N ASP A 177 -1.61 8.11 11.85
CA ASP A 177 -2.78 8.54 12.63
C ASP A 177 -4.02 8.69 11.74
N LEU A 178 -3.86 9.31 10.57
CA LEU A 178 -4.95 9.49 9.61
C LEU A 178 -5.53 8.14 9.16
N VAL A 179 -4.69 7.16 8.85
CA VAL A 179 -5.11 5.79 8.49
C VAL A 179 -5.83 5.12 9.66
N CYS A 180 -5.29 5.23 10.87
CA CYS A 180 -5.84 4.61 12.07
C CYS A 180 -7.22 5.17 12.43
N SER A 181 -7.34 6.49 12.55
CA SER A 181 -8.61 7.20 12.85
C SER A 181 -9.69 6.96 11.79
N THR A 182 -9.29 6.91 10.51
CA THR A 182 -10.17 6.55 9.40
C THR A 182 -10.66 5.11 9.53
N ALA A 183 -9.77 4.16 9.80
CA ALA A 183 -10.13 2.76 9.98
C ALA A 183 -11.03 2.55 11.21
N GLN A 184 -10.78 3.25 12.32
CA GLN A 184 -11.61 3.23 13.53
C GLN A 184 -13.03 3.74 13.25
N THR A 185 -13.17 4.76 12.40
CA THR A 185 -14.48 5.27 11.98
C THR A 185 -15.21 4.28 11.07
N LEU A 186 -14.55 3.79 10.03
CA LEU A 186 -15.14 2.83 9.10
C LEU A 186 -15.49 1.49 9.78
N LEU A 187 -14.69 1.03 10.74
CA LEU A 187 -14.99 -0.17 11.52
C LEU A 187 -16.29 -0.02 12.32
N ARG A 188 -16.52 1.14 12.95
CA ARG A 188 -17.77 1.43 13.66
C ARG A 188 -18.96 1.45 12.71
N VAL A 189 -18.81 1.99 11.50
CA VAL A 189 -19.83 1.91 10.46
C VAL A 189 -20.13 0.46 10.07
N ILE A 190 -19.09 -0.35 9.80
CA ILE A 190 -19.23 -1.77 9.43
C ILE A 190 -19.96 -2.55 10.53
N CYS A 191 -19.57 -2.36 11.79
CA CYS A 191 -20.17 -3.05 12.94
C CYS A 191 -21.64 -2.68 13.17
N ASN A 192 -22.07 -1.48 12.77
CA ASN A 192 -23.47 -1.05 12.84
C ASN A 192 -24.28 -1.35 11.56
N GLY A 193 -23.76 -2.19 10.66
CA GLY A 193 -24.48 -2.64 9.46
C GLY A 193 -24.27 -1.78 8.21
N GLY A 194 -23.43 -0.74 8.25
CA GLY A 194 -23.15 0.15 7.12
C GLY A 194 -22.15 -0.39 6.08
N HIS A 195 -21.93 -1.70 6.03
CA HIS A 195 -20.95 -2.33 5.12
C HIS A 195 -21.27 -2.07 3.64
N ALA A 196 -22.55 -2.03 3.25
CA ALA A 196 -22.95 -1.70 1.89
C ALA A 196 -22.50 -0.30 1.46
N ALA A 197 -22.57 0.68 2.36
CA ALA A 197 -22.10 2.03 2.09
C ALA A 197 -20.57 2.11 2.05
N VAL A 198 -19.88 1.41 2.95
CA VAL A 198 -18.40 1.27 2.90
C VAL A 198 -17.94 0.56 1.62
N LEU A 199 -18.75 -0.30 1.03
CA LEU A 199 -18.48 -0.94 -0.27
C LEU A 199 -18.93 -0.10 -1.47
N GLY A 200 -19.52 1.08 -1.26
CA GLY A 200 -20.03 1.92 -2.35
C GLY A 200 -21.26 1.34 -3.05
N MET A 201 -21.96 0.39 -2.42
CA MET A 201 -23.17 -0.25 -2.94
C MET A 201 -24.45 0.46 -2.48
N ASP A 202 -24.37 1.31 -1.45
CA ASP A 202 -25.48 2.13 -1.00
C ASP A 202 -25.63 3.36 -1.91
N PRO A 203 -26.72 3.47 -2.69
CA PRO A 203 -26.91 4.59 -3.61
C PRO A 203 -27.06 5.94 -2.88
N THR A 204 -27.47 5.94 -1.61
CA THR A 204 -27.66 7.17 -0.82
C THR A 204 -26.34 7.76 -0.30
N LYS A 205 -25.26 6.98 -0.32
CA LYS A 205 -23.93 7.35 0.18
C LYS A 205 -22.85 7.26 -0.90
N LEU A 206 -23.25 7.14 -2.15
CA LEU A 206 -22.31 7.02 -3.27
C LEU A 206 -21.48 8.30 -3.40
N GLY A 207 -20.15 8.16 -3.38
CA GLY A 207 -19.22 9.29 -3.45
C GLY A 207 -19.02 10.04 -2.14
N THR A 208 -19.72 9.67 -1.07
CA THR A 208 -19.54 10.27 0.27
C THR A 208 -18.38 9.60 0.99
N ASP A 209 -17.46 10.40 1.52
CA ASP A 209 -16.42 9.90 2.41
C ASP A 209 -16.97 9.77 3.84
N LEU A 210 -17.34 8.55 4.21
CA LEU A 210 -17.91 8.23 5.52
C LEU A 210 -16.97 8.51 6.70
N SER A 211 -15.68 8.76 6.47
CA SER A 211 -14.73 9.11 7.53
C SER A 211 -14.72 10.60 7.87
N LYS A 212 -15.55 11.43 7.21
CA LYS A 212 -15.54 12.90 7.40
C LYS A 212 -16.83 13.47 7.97
N GLU A 213 -17.93 12.74 7.88
CA GLU A 213 -19.25 13.22 8.29
C GLU A 213 -19.91 12.27 9.29
N VAL A 214 -20.71 12.84 10.20
CA VAL A 214 -21.54 12.04 11.11
C VAL A 214 -22.57 11.27 10.31
N SER A 215 -22.69 9.96 10.56
CA SER A 215 -23.63 9.09 9.89
C SER A 215 -24.42 8.24 10.88
N VAL A 216 -25.66 7.90 10.56
CA VAL A 216 -26.54 7.10 11.44
C VAL A 216 -26.76 5.73 10.82
N TRP A 217 -26.48 4.69 11.59
CA TRP A 217 -26.59 3.29 11.18
C TRP A 217 -27.39 2.52 12.22
N ASN A 218 -28.54 1.97 11.84
CA ASN A 218 -29.41 1.22 12.75
C ASN A 218 -29.72 1.97 14.07
N GLY A 219 -29.95 3.29 13.99
CA GLY A 219 -30.24 4.14 15.14
C GLY A 219 -29.00 4.60 15.95
N VAL A 220 -27.80 4.16 15.58
CA VAL A 220 -26.54 4.57 16.21
C VAL A 220 -25.86 5.65 15.38
N ALA A 221 -25.63 6.82 15.98
CA ALA A 221 -24.82 7.87 15.37
C ALA A 221 -23.32 7.53 15.50
N VAL A 222 -22.62 7.53 14.37
CA VAL A 222 -21.16 7.33 14.28
C VAL A 222 -20.54 8.65 13.87
N SER A 223 -19.84 9.28 14.82
CA SER A 223 -19.05 10.49 14.55
C SER A 223 -17.62 10.11 14.12
N PRO A 224 -17.08 10.74 13.06
CA PRO A 224 -15.66 10.65 12.72
C PRO A 224 -14.75 10.93 13.92
N LEU A 225 -13.57 10.32 13.91
CA LEU A 225 -12.52 10.64 14.89
C LEU A 225 -11.68 11.81 14.40
N GLU A 226 -11.27 12.63 15.35
CA GLU A 226 -10.36 13.75 15.12
C GLU A 226 -8.92 13.26 15.04
N VAL A 227 -8.08 14.06 14.39
CA VAL A 227 -6.63 13.84 14.29
C VAL A 227 -6.03 13.91 15.70
N ALA A 228 -5.31 12.87 16.10
CA ALA A 228 -4.61 12.78 17.37
C ALA A 228 -3.12 13.14 17.24
N TYR A 229 -2.55 13.07 16.04
CA TYR A 229 -1.19 13.48 15.78
C TYR A 229 -1.03 14.99 15.98
N VAL A 230 -0.01 15.35 16.75
CA VAL A 230 0.46 16.73 16.93
C VAL A 230 1.97 16.68 16.84
N GLU A 231 2.58 17.74 16.31
CA GLU A 231 4.04 17.86 16.33
C GLU A 231 4.57 17.69 17.76
N ASP A 232 5.67 16.95 17.90
CA ASP A 232 6.28 16.64 19.19
C ASP A 232 5.44 15.82 20.20
N CYS A 233 4.32 15.22 19.80
CA CYS A 233 3.47 14.43 20.72
C CYS A 233 4.17 13.21 21.33
N MET A 234 5.26 12.75 20.72
CA MET A 234 6.07 11.61 21.17
C MET A 234 7.27 12.03 22.02
N LYS A 235 7.51 13.33 22.24
CA LYS A 235 8.57 13.77 23.16
C LYS A 235 8.18 13.36 24.59
N PRO A 236 9.10 12.77 25.36
CA PRO A 236 8.79 12.41 26.74
C PRO A 236 8.50 13.69 27.53
N LYS A 237 7.33 13.75 28.16
CA LYS A 237 6.88 14.94 28.91
C LYS A 237 7.71 15.28 30.16
N PHE A 238 8.65 14.42 30.54
CA PHE A 238 9.32 14.48 31.85
C PHE A 238 10.85 14.52 31.80
N CYS A 239 11.49 14.57 30.62
CA CYS A 239 12.96 14.52 30.55
C CYS A 239 13.68 15.79 31.06
N GLU A 240 13.00 16.94 31.14
CA GLU A 240 13.64 18.20 31.53
C GLU A 240 13.80 18.39 33.05
N ALA A 241 13.21 17.53 33.89
CA ALA A 241 13.26 17.68 35.35
C ALA A 241 14.57 17.14 35.98
N ASP A 242 15.22 16.16 35.35
CA ASP A 242 16.42 15.52 35.91
C ASP A 242 17.72 16.24 35.52
N GLU A 243 17.76 16.92 34.37
CA GLU A 243 18.95 17.70 33.93
C GLU A 243 19.19 18.97 34.78
N LEU A 244 18.17 19.48 35.48
CA LEU A 244 18.28 20.62 36.39
C LEU A 244 18.81 20.22 37.79
N LEU A 245 18.83 18.94 38.13
CA LEU A 245 19.30 18.44 39.42
C LEU A 245 20.78 18.03 39.41
N GLU A 246 21.41 17.92 38.24
CA GLU A 246 22.81 17.54 38.09
C GLU A 246 23.79 18.72 37.94
N GLN A 247 23.38 19.97 38.22
CA GLN A 247 24.34 21.07 38.33
C GLN A 247 25.06 21.00 39.70
N PRO A 248 26.37 20.70 39.76
CA PRO A 248 27.09 20.79 41.02
C PRO A 248 27.13 22.26 41.46
N GLU A 249 26.63 22.55 42.66
CA GLU A 249 26.83 23.85 43.30
C GLU A 249 28.33 24.16 43.30
N ALA A 250 28.73 25.13 42.48
CA ALA A 250 30.06 25.69 42.52
C ALA A 250 30.28 26.31 43.91
N VAL A 251 30.99 25.59 44.77
CA VAL A 251 31.52 26.09 46.04
C VAL A 251 32.35 27.34 45.73
N LYS A 252 31.77 28.52 45.96
CA LYS A 252 32.52 29.77 46.04
C LYS A 252 33.23 29.81 47.39
N ALA A 253 34.50 30.20 47.32
CA ALA A 253 35.51 30.22 48.37
C ALA A 253 35.07 30.82 49.71
#